data_AF-A0A9X2AF36-F1
#
_entry.id   AF-A0A9X2AF36-F1
#
_cell.length_a   1.000
_cell.length_b   1.000
_cell.length_c   1.000
_cell.angle_alpha   90.00
_cell.angle_beta   90.00
_cell.angle_gamma   90.00
#
_symmetry.space_group_name_H-M   'P 1'
#
loop_
_entity.id
_entity.type
_entity.pdbx_description
1 polymer ?
#
loop_
_entity_poly.entity_id
_entity_poly.type
_entity_poly.pdbx_seq_one_letter_code
_entity_poly.pdbx_strand_id
1 'polypeptide(L)'
;MLLGFLLARYQPNWHSPAPYLLALLQTHLYTGLFITAHDAMHGVVSTNKRLNNGLGTLAAGLFAYNWFPGQLPKHHAHHRHVGTPDDPDFHDGHHPGFLPWFLRFAWNYVTWWQVLLMAATYNVLKLFFPQANVIAFWMIPAVLATLQLFFFGTYLPHRGEHAADNLHKSRSQFRHHLWAFVSCYFFGYHYEHHDQPYLPWWRLWRAK
;
A
#
# COMPACT_ATOMS: atom_id res chain seq x y z
N MET A 1 7.66 -10.20 16.98
CA MET A 1 6.89 -9.80 15.76
C MET A 1 6.24 -11.02 15.14
N LEU A 2 5.00 -10.91 14.63
CA LEU A 2 4.21 -12.00 14.04
C LEU A 2 4.96 -12.78 12.95
N LEU A 3 5.53 -12.08 11.97
CA LEU A 3 6.29 -12.69 10.88
C LEU A 3 7.40 -13.63 11.39
N GLY A 4 8.18 -13.20 12.39
CA GLY A 4 9.25 -14.03 12.97
C GLY A 4 8.72 -15.34 13.57
N PHE A 5 7.56 -15.30 14.23
CA PHE A 5 6.88 -16.51 14.71
C PHE A 5 6.41 -17.39 13.55
N LEU A 6 5.78 -16.80 12.53
CA LEU A 6 5.27 -17.51 11.36
C LEU A 6 6.38 -18.22 10.58
N LEU A 7 7.57 -17.62 10.50
CA LEU A 7 8.72 -18.22 9.80
C LEU A 7 9.47 -19.25 10.64
N ALA A 8 9.70 -18.96 11.93
CA ALA A 8 10.60 -19.77 12.75
C ALA A 8 9.91 -20.88 13.56
N ARG A 9 8.61 -20.76 13.84
CA ARG A 9 7.93 -21.63 14.82
C ARG A 9 6.61 -22.21 14.33
N TYR A 10 5.86 -21.50 13.49
CA TYR A 10 4.55 -21.95 13.05
C TYR A 10 4.65 -23.12 12.07
N GLN A 11 3.90 -24.19 12.32
CA GLN A 11 3.78 -25.35 11.42
C GLN A 11 2.39 -25.31 10.77
N PRO A 12 2.27 -24.81 9.52
CA PRO A 12 0.97 -24.60 8.90
C PRO A 12 0.29 -25.92 8.54
N ASN A 13 -0.95 -26.10 9.00
CA ASN A 13 -1.86 -27.10 8.44
C ASN A 13 -2.68 -26.47 7.31
N TRP A 14 -2.26 -26.70 6.06
CA TRP A 14 -2.88 -26.12 4.86
C TRP A 14 -4.32 -26.58 4.60
N HIS A 15 -4.78 -27.64 5.27
CA HIS A 15 -6.18 -28.11 5.23
C HIS A 15 -7.09 -27.37 6.21
N SER A 16 -6.53 -26.49 7.05
CA SER A 16 -7.27 -25.66 7.99
C SER A 16 -7.31 -24.19 7.51
N PRO A 17 -8.28 -23.38 7.96
CA PRO A 17 -8.34 -21.96 7.58
C PRO A 17 -7.22 -21.12 8.21
N ALA A 18 -6.54 -21.60 9.26
CA ALA A 18 -5.62 -20.79 10.06
C ALA A 18 -4.44 -20.17 9.29
N PRO A 19 -3.70 -20.89 8.42
CA PRO A 19 -2.61 -20.28 7.65
C PRO A 19 -3.08 -19.16 6.73
N TYR A 20 -4.26 -19.29 6.12
CA TYR A 20 -4.81 -18.28 5.23
C TYR A 20 -5.23 -17.02 5.99
N LEU A 21 -5.88 -17.18 7.15
CA LEU A 21 -6.22 -16.06 8.02
C LEU A 21 -4.96 -15.33 8.54
N LEU A 22 -3.92 -16.07 8.89
CA LEU A 22 -2.63 -15.50 9.30
C LEU A 22 -1.93 -14.79 8.14
N ALA A 23 -2.00 -15.31 6.92
CA ALA A 23 -1.48 -14.64 5.72
C ALA A 23 -2.25 -13.35 5.40
N LEU A 24 -3.58 -13.32 5.57
CA LEU A 24 -4.40 -12.11 5.43
C LEU A 24 -4.10 -11.08 6.53
N LEU A 25 -3.94 -11.52 7.78
CA LEU A 25 -3.51 -10.65 8.87
C LEU A 25 -2.12 -10.05 8.56
N GLN A 26 -1.20 -10.87 8.10
CA GLN A 26 0.13 -10.42 7.70
C GLN A 26 0.05 -9.45 6.50
N THR A 27 -0.85 -9.68 5.55
CA THR A 27 -1.12 -8.76 4.42
C THR A 27 -1.56 -7.41 4.95
N HIS A 28 -2.54 -7.39 5.88
CA HIS A 28 -3.01 -6.17 6.49
C HIS A 28 -1.89 -5.41 7.22
N LEU A 29 -0.99 -6.12 7.93
CA LEU A 29 0.18 -5.49 8.55
C LEU A 29 1.17 -4.90 7.53
N TYR A 30 1.38 -5.57 6.38
CA TYR A 30 2.16 -5.00 5.27
C TYR A 30 1.50 -3.74 4.72
N THR A 31 0.20 -3.74 4.49
CA THR A 31 -0.56 -2.55 4.10
C THR A 31 -0.37 -1.42 5.11
N GLY A 32 -0.36 -1.72 6.42
CA GLY A 32 -0.05 -0.74 7.47
C GLY A 32 1.34 -0.13 7.38
N LEU A 33 2.36 -0.88 6.94
CA LEU A 33 3.70 -0.33 6.66
C LEU A 33 3.64 0.71 5.54
N PHE A 34 2.97 0.38 4.43
CA PHE A 34 2.82 1.33 3.33
C PHE A 34 2.03 2.57 3.76
N ILE A 35 0.90 2.41 4.46
CA ILE A 35 0.09 3.52 4.94
C ILE A 35 0.90 4.44 5.87
N THR A 36 1.77 3.86 6.71
CA THR A 36 2.69 4.65 7.54
C THR A 36 3.70 5.42 6.69
N ALA A 37 4.27 4.79 5.65
CA ALA A 37 5.16 5.47 4.73
C ALA A 37 4.45 6.59 3.98
N HIS A 38 3.24 6.35 3.51
CA HIS A 38 2.38 7.32 2.84
C HIS A 38 2.04 8.52 3.75
N ASP A 39 1.61 8.28 4.99
CA ASP A 39 1.34 9.35 5.95
C ASP A 39 2.63 10.15 6.26
N ALA A 40 3.80 9.49 6.25
CA ALA A 40 5.07 10.20 6.36
C ALA A 40 5.36 11.07 5.12
N MET A 41 4.88 10.72 3.92
CA MET A 41 4.99 11.60 2.75
C MET A 41 4.18 12.89 2.92
N HIS A 42 3.07 12.83 3.66
CA HIS A 42 2.30 14.01 4.07
C HIS A 42 2.85 14.72 5.32
N GLY A 43 3.87 14.17 5.96
CA GLY A 43 4.48 14.75 7.16
C GLY A 43 3.65 14.59 8.44
N VAL A 44 2.69 13.66 8.46
CA VAL A 44 1.72 13.55 9.57
C VAL A 44 2.06 12.45 10.59
N VAL A 45 3.15 11.70 10.38
CA VAL A 45 3.61 10.68 11.34
C VAL A 45 4.32 11.31 12.53
N SER A 46 5.07 12.40 12.32
CA SER A 46 5.72 13.15 13.40
C SER A 46 5.91 14.62 13.03
N THR A 47 5.75 15.50 14.02
CA THR A 47 6.08 16.94 13.87
C THR A 47 7.58 17.18 13.67
N ASN A 48 8.44 16.25 14.08
CA ASN A 48 9.87 16.31 13.79
C ASN A 48 10.14 15.75 12.39
N LYS A 49 10.52 16.61 11.44
CA LYS A 49 10.76 16.24 10.04
C LYS A 49 11.78 15.11 9.85
N ARG A 50 12.86 15.08 10.64
CA ARG A 50 13.89 14.02 10.53
C ARG A 50 13.31 12.68 10.99
N LEU A 51 12.59 12.68 12.10
CA LEU A 51 11.94 11.48 12.61
C LEU A 51 10.85 10.99 11.66
N ASN A 52 10.00 11.88 11.16
CA ASN A 52 8.95 11.57 10.18
C ASN A 52 9.54 10.88 8.95
N ASN A 53 10.56 11.47 8.34
CA ASN A 53 11.19 10.92 7.14
C ASN A 53 11.94 9.62 7.43
N GLY A 54 12.55 9.49 8.62
CA GLY A 54 13.19 8.25 9.07
C GLY A 54 12.19 7.10 9.21
N LEU A 55 11.04 7.36 9.85
CA LEU A 55 9.95 6.39 9.99
C LEU A 55 9.34 6.02 8.64
N GLY A 56 9.12 7.02 7.77
CA GLY A 56 8.62 6.78 6.41
C GLY A 56 9.57 5.93 5.58
N THR A 57 10.87 6.21 5.65
CA THR A 57 11.92 5.43 4.96
C THR A 57 11.99 4.00 5.47
N LEU A 58 11.94 3.82 6.80
CA LEU A 58 11.92 2.48 7.41
C LEU A 58 10.68 1.70 6.97
N ALA A 59 9.50 2.30 7.04
CA ALA A 59 8.24 1.64 6.69
C ALA A 59 8.18 1.29 5.20
N ALA A 60 8.61 2.19 4.32
CA ALA A 60 8.73 1.94 2.88
C ALA A 60 9.73 0.80 2.59
N GLY A 61 10.89 0.83 3.23
CA GLY A 61 11.91 -0.21 3.10
C GLY A 61 11.42 -1.58 3.55
N LEU A 62 10.73 -1.67 4.69
CA LEU A 62 10.16 -2.92 5.21
C LEU A 62 9.01 -3.46 4.36
N PHE A 63 8.25 -2.59 3.68
CA PHE A 63 7.13 -2.99 2.84
C PHE A 63 7.61 -3.80 1.61
N ALA A 64 8.49 -3.22 0.81
CA ALA A 64 8.97 -3.84 -0.44
C ALA A 64 10.29 -3.23 -0.93
N TYR A 65 11.19 -2.87 -0.01
CA TYR A 65 12.42 -2.11 -0.32
C TYR A 65 12.14 -0.80 -1.06
N ASN A 66 10.96 -0.20 -0.82
CA ASN A 66 10.54 1.03 -1.47
C ASN A 66 11.46 2.19 -1.08
N TRP A 67 11.89 2.97 -2.07
CA TRP A 67 12.73 4.14 -1.83
C TRP A 67 11.90 5.39 -1.56
N PHE A 68 11.74 5.74 -0.28
CA PHE A 68 10.88 6.84 0.17
C PHE A 68 11.14 8.19 -0.54
N PRO A 69 12.39 8.68 -0.68
CA PRO A 69 12.67 9.92 -1.41
C PRO A 69 12.25 9.90 -2.88
N GLY A 70 12.22 8.73 -3.52
CA GLY A 70 11.74 8.58 -4.90
C GLY A 70 10.21 8.52 -5.01
N GLN A 71 9.53 8.05 -3.97
CA GLN A 71 8.07 7.98 -3.93
C GLN A 71 7.41 9.30 -3.56
N LEU A 72 8.02 10.07 -2.67
CA LEU A 72 7.53 11.38 -2.23
C LEU A 72 7.14 12.33 -3.38
N PRO A 73 7.99 12.60 -4.39
CA PRO A 73 7.63 13.49 -5.50
C PRO A 73 6.52 12.90 -6.39
N LYS A 74 6.48 11.58 -6.59
CA LYS A 74 5.42 10.90 -7.37
C LYS A 74 4.07 11.01 -6.67
N HIS A 75 4.06 10.74 -5.37
CA HIS A 75 2.86 10.89 -4.54
C HIS A 75 2.31 12.31 -4.59
N HIS A 76 3.16 13.33 -4.44
CA HIS A 76 2.70 14.71 -4.59
C HIS A 76 2.31 15.08 -6.03
N ALA A 77 2.89 14.45 -7.05
CA ALA A 77 2.45 14.63 -8.44
C ALA A 77 1.05 14.06 -8.66
N HIS A 78 0.74 12.90 -8.07
CA HIS A 78 -0.60 12.33 -8.05
C HIS A 78 -1.63 13.29 -7.47
N HIS A 79 -1.37 13.85 -6.28
CA HIS A 79 -2.27 14.85 -5.66
C HIS A 79 -2.46 16.12 -6.51
N ARG A 80 -1.41 16.60 -7.20
CA ARG A 80 -1.47 17.86 -7.96
C ARG A 80 -2.12 17.72 -9.34
N HIS A 81 -1.95 16.56 -9.97
CA HIS A 81 -2.30 16.37 -11.37
C HIS A 81 -3.34 15.27 -11.57
N VAL A 82 -4.10 14.96 -10.51
CA VAL A 82 -5.03 13.84 -10.45
C VAL A 82 -5.96 13.78 -11.68
N GLY A 83 -6.05 12.60 -12.28
CA GLY A 83 -6.90 12.40 -13.46
C GLY A 83 -6.35 13.00 -14.77
N THR A 84 -5.07 13.38 -14.81
CA THR A 84 -4.38 13.89 -16.02
C THR A 84 -3.21 13.00 -16.42
N PRO A 85 -2.64 13.15 -17.63
CA PRO A 85 -1.45 12.40 -18.05
C PRO A 85 -0.22 12.58 -17.15
N ASP A 86 -0.13 13.67 -16.38
CA ASP A 86 0.98 13.98 -15.46
C ASP A 86 0.83 13.30 -14.08
N ASP A 87 -0.29 12.64 -13.81
CA ASP A 87 -0.50 11.82 -12.62
C ASP A 87 0.15 10.43 -12.82
N PRO A 88 1.15 10.04 -12.01
CA PRO A 88 1.81 8.74 -12.14
C PRO A 88 0.86 7.56 -11.88
N ASP A 89 -0.26 7.79 -11.21
CA ASP A 89 -1.25 6.77 -10.84
C ASP A 89 -2.43 6.77 -11.80
N PHE A 90 -2.51 7.73 -12.73
CA PHE A 90 -3.56 7.76 -13.74
C PHE A 90 -3.32 6.66 -14.79
N HIS A 91 -4.42 6.04 -15.27
CA HIS A 91 -4.34 5.12 -16.40
C HIS A 91 -3.97 5.87 -17.69
N ASP A 92 -3.67 5.17 -18.78
CA ASP A 92 -3.19 5.77 -20.04
C ASP A 92 -4.29 6.46 -20.86
N GLY A 93 -5.43 6.82 -20.26
CA GLY A 93 -6.59 7.38 -20.95
C GLY A 93 -7.30 6.43 -21.92
N HIS A 94 -6.68 5.31 -22.32
CA HIS A 94 -7.16 4.40 -23.37
C HIS A 94 -7.54 3.02 -22.82
N HIS A 95 -6.83 2.53 -21.81
CA HIS A 95 -6.99 1.19 -21.23
C HIS A 95 -7.31 1.28 -19.72
N PRO A 96 -8.55 1.65 -19.34
CA PRO A 96 -8.96 1.76 -17.94
C PRO A 96 -9.20 0.40 -17.26
N GLY A 97 -8.87 -0.71 -17.93
CA GLY A 97 -9.01 -2.05 -17.38
C GLY A 97 -8.12 -2.25 -16.16
N PHE A 98 -8.62 -3.00 -15.17
CA PHE A 98 -7.91 -3.25 -13.91
C PHE A 98 -6.47 -3.74 -14.10
N LEU A 99 -6.27 -4.75 -14.96
CA LEU A 99 -4.96 -5.39 -15.12
C LEU A 99 -3.94 -4.49 -15.87
N PRO A 100 -4.25 -3.89 -17.04
CA PRO A 100 -3.34 -2.93 -17.67
C PRO A 100 -2.95 -1.77 -16.75
N TRP A 101 -3.90 -1.24 -15.99
CA TRP A 101 -3.64 -0.16 -15.06
C TRP A 101 -2.76 -0.62 -13.88
N PHE A 102 -3.04 -1.78 -13.30
CA PHE A 102 -2.18 -2.36 -12.25
C PHE A 102 -0.74 -2.56 -12.72
N LEU A 103 -0.55 -3.06 -13.95
CA LEU A 103 0.79 -3.27 -14.51
C LEU A 103 1.53 -1.94 -14.72
N ARG A 104 0.85 -0.90 -15.23
CA ARG A 104 1.42 0.44 -15.34
C ARG A 104 1.80 1.01 -13.97
N PHE A 105 0.90 0.89 -13.00
CA PHE A 105 1.16 1.32 -11.62
C PHE A 105 2.39 0.60 -11.06
N ALA A 106 2.44 -0.74 -11.16
CA ALA A 106 3.59 -1.52 -10.72
C ALA A 106 4.89 -1.08 -11.43
N TRP A 107 4.85 -0.83 -12.74
CA TRP A 107 6.01 -0.33 -13.50
C TRP A 107 6.51 1.04 -13.02
N ASN A 108 5.60 1.90 -12.58
CA ASN A 108 5.94 3.22 -12.05
C ASN A 108 6.61 3.15 -10.66
N TYR A 109 6.38 2.11 -9.87
CA TYR A 109 6.84 2.06 -8.47
C TYR A 109 7.83 0.94 -8.15
N VAL A 110 7.85 -0.14 -8.93
CA VAL A 110 8.74 -1.29 -8.73
C VAL A 110 9.97 -1.14 -9.61
N THR A 111 11.14 -1.11 -8.98
CA THR A 111 12.44 -1.05 -9.66
C THR A 111 13.09 -2.42 -9.72
N TRP A 112 14.00 -2.62 -10.68
CA TRP A 112 14.79 -3.84 -10.76
C TRP A 112 15.62 -4.11 -9.49
N TRP A 113 16.08 -3.06 -8.80
CA TRP A 113 16.78 -3.22 -7.52
C TRP A 113 15.90 -3.81 -6.43
N GLN A 114 14.63 -3.41 -6.34
CA GLN A 114 13.69 -4.00 -5.38
C GLN A 114 13.47 -5.48 -5.69
N VAL A 115 13.30 -5.83 -6.97
CA VAL A 115 13.14 -7.23 -7.39
C VAL A 115 14.38 -8.05 -7.03
N LEU A 116 15.58 -7.53 -7.30
CA LEU A 116 16.84 -8.18 -6.94
C LEU A 116 17.00 -8.36 -5.43
N LEU A 117 16.70 -7.32 -4.64
CA LEU A 117 16.76 -7.38 -3.17
C LEU A 117 15.74 -8.37 -2.60
N MET A 118 14.50 -8.38 -3.11
CA MET A 118 13.49 -9.36 -2.71
C MET A 118 13.91 -10.79 -3.08
N ALA A 119 14.49 -10.99 -4.27
CA ALA A 119 15.00 -12.30 -4.69
C ALA A 119 16.17 -12.76 -3.82
N ALA A 120 17.11 -11.87 -3.50
CA ALA A 120 18.22 -12.16 -2.59
C ALA A 120 17.71 -12.51 -1.18
N THR A 121 16.81 -11.70 -0.62
CA THR A 121 16.21 -11.93 0.70
C THR A 121 15.43 -13.24 0.74
N TYR A 122 14.64 -13.57 -0.29
CA TYR A 122 13.98 -14.87 -0.39
C TYR A 122 14.98 -16.03 -0.35
N ASN A 123 16.05 -15.94 -1.13
CA ASN A 123 17.06 -16.99 -1.20
C ASN A 123 17.86 -17.13 0.11
N VAL A 124 18.06 -16.05 0.85
CA VAL A 124 18.67 -16.10 2.19
C VAL A 124 17.70 -16.68 3.22
N LEU A 125 16.45 -16.21 3.26
CA LEU A 125 15.46 -16.65 4.25
C LEU A 125 15.19 -18.16 4.16
N LYS A 126 15.11 -18.73 2.95
CA LYS A 126 14.87 -20.16 2.77
C LYS A 126 16.02 -21.07 3.26
N LEU A 127 17.21 -20.52 3.54
CA LEU A 127 18.30 -21.26 4.18
C LEU A 127 18.05 -21.50 5.67
N PHE A 128 17.24 -20.64 6.29
CA PHE A 128 16.99 -20.66 7.74
C PHE A 128 15.55 -21.06 8.10
N PHE A 129 14.60 -20.91 7.18
CA PHE A 129 13.17 -21.12 7.42
C PHE A 129 12.54 -22.03 6.36
N PRO A 130 11.45 -22.78 6.69
CA PRO A 130 10.73 -23.57 5.72
C PRO A 130 10.26 -22.72 4.53
N GLN A 131 10.59 -23.16 3.31
CA GLN A 131 10.28 -22.42 2.09
C GLN A 131 8.77 -22.08 1.98
N ALA A 132 7.89 -23.02 2.34
CA ALA A 132 6.45 -22.79 2.33
C ALA A 132 6.03 -21.61 3.24
N ASN A 133 6.66 -21.47 4.41
CA ASN A 133 6.37 -20.37 5.33
C ASN A 133 6.88 -19.03 4.79
N VAL A 134 8.08 -19.01 4.19
CA VAL A 134 8.63 -17.80 3.55
C VAL A 134 7.71 -17.33 2.42
N ILE A 135 7.24 -18.24 1.57
CA ILE A 135 6.31 -17.89 0.49
C ILE A 135 4.99 -17.38 1.07
N ALA A 136 4.36 -18.14 1.97
CA ALA A 136 3.01 -17.86 2.43
C ALA A 136 2.89 -16.65 3.36
N PHE A 137 3.92 -16.32 4.15
CA PHE A 137 3.84 -15.29 5.18
C PHE A 137 4.74 -14.08 4.93
N TRP A 138 5.70 -14.15 4.01
CA TRP A 138 6.53 -12.99 3.65
C TRP A 138 6.25 -12.52 2.22
N MET A 139 6.29 -13.43 1.24
CA MET A 139 6.16 -13.07 -0.18
C MET A 139 4.71 -12.78 -0.59
N ILE A 140 3.79 -13.72 -0.36
CA ILE A 140 2.38 -13.56 -0.73
C ILE A 140 1.76 -12.33 -0.06
N PRO A 141 1.95 -12.08 1.26
CA PRO A 141 1.39 -10.90 1.91
C PRO A 141 1.87 -9.57 1.34
N ALA A 142 3.15 -9.46 0.95
CA ALA A 142 3.68 -8.25 0.32
C ALA A 142 3.02 -7.97 -1.05
N VAL A 143 2.81 -9.03 -1.86
CA VAL A 143 2.12 -8.93 -3.16
C VAL A 143 0.65 -8.57 -2.97
N LEU A 144 -0.05 -9.26 -2.06
CA LEU A 144 -1.45 -8.98 -1.76
C LEU A 144 -1.65 -7.57 -1.19
N ALA A 145 -0.72 -7.07 -0.38
CA ALA A 145 -0.78 -5.71 0.15
C ALA A 145 -0.62 -4.68 -0.98
N THR A 146 0.29 -4.93 -1.94
CA THR A 146 0.43 -4.08 -3.14
C THR A 146 -0.86 -4.05 -3.96
N LEU A 147 -1.50 -5.20 -4.16
CA LEU A 147 -2.80 -5.30 -4.83
C LEU A 147 -3.91 -4.57 -4.06
N GLN A 148 -3.95 -4.73 -2.73
CA GLN A 148 -4.91 -4.06 -1.85
C GLN A 148 -4.78 -2.54 -1.92
N LEU A 149 -3.55 -2.03 -1.86
CA LEU A 149 -3.23 -0.61 -1.98
C LEU A 149 -3.67 -0.05 -3.33
N PHE A 150 -3.30 -0.71 -4.43
CA PHE A 150 -3.74 -0.30 -5.75
C PHE A 150 -5.26 -0.31 -5.86
N PHE A 151 -5.92 -1.37 -5.37
CA PHE A 151 -7.37 -1.49 -5.50
C PHE A 151 -8.13 -0.39 -4.73
N PHE A 152 -7.82 -0.21 -3.44
CA PHE A 152 -8.54 0.73 -2.58
C PHE A 152 -8.01 2.17 -2.64
N GLY A 153 -6.76 2.35 -3.02
CA GLY A 153 -6.06 3.64 -3.03
C GLY A 153 -5.89 4.27 -4.40
N THR A 154 -6.12 3.51 -5.49
CA THR A 154 -5.92 4.03 -6.86
C THR A 154 -7.09 3.66 -7.77
N TYR A 155 -7.31 2.36 -7.99
CA TYR A 155 -8.29 1.88 -8.97
C TYR A 155 -9.73 2.26 -8.61
N LEU A 156 -10.21 1.87 -7.43
CA LEU A 156 -11.60 2.09 -7.04
C LEU A 156 -11.95 3.58 -6.87
N PRO A 157 -11.10 4.40 -6.23
CA PRO A 157 -11.37 5.83 -6.10
C PRO A 157 -11.40 6.57 -7.43
N HIS A 158 -10.48 6.26 -8.36
CA HIS A 158 -10.26 7.08 -9.55
C HIS A 158 -10.90 6.54 -10.83
N ARG A 159 -11.33 5.27 -10.89
CA ARG A 159 -11.94 4.69 -12.10
C ARG A 159 -13.23 5.41 -12.53
N GLY A 160 -13.46 5.43 -13.84
CA GLY A 160 -14.66 5.99 -14.44
C GLY A 160 -14.70 7.51 -14.39
N GLU A 161 -15.87 8.07 -14.69
CA GLU A 161 -16.06 9.52 -14.79
C GLU A 161 -16.29 10.15 -13.42
N HIS A 162 -15.87 11.39 -13.23
CA HIS A 162 -16.12 12.17 -12.01
C HIS A 162 -16.90 13.42 -12.37
N ALA A 163 -17.71 13.91 -11.41
CA ALA A 163 -18.41 15.16 -11.59
C ALA A 163 -17.42 16.31 -11.91
N ALA A 164 -17.87 17.29 -12.68
CA ALA A 164 -17.02 18.38 -13.15
C ALA A 164 -16.42 19.19 -11.98
N ASP A 165 -17.20 19.36 -10.91
CA ASP A 165 -16.86 20.05 -9.66
C ASP A 165 -16.04 19.20 -8.67
N ASN A 166 -15.88 17.89 -8.91
CA ASN A 166 -14.96 17.05 -8.14
C ASN A 166 -13.52 17.36 -8.55
N LEU A 167 -12.84 18.22 -7.77
CA LEU A 167 -11.47 18.66 -8.01
C LEU A 167 -10.45 17.53 -7.87
N HIS A 168 -10.72 16.58 -6.97
CA HIS A 168 -9.80 15.49 -6.63
C HIS A 168 -9.95 14.25 -7.53
N LYS A 169 -10.90 14.28 -8.47
CA LYS A 169 -11.24 13.18 -9.41
C LYS A 169 -11.22 11.81 -8.72
N SER A 170 -11.80 11.75 -7.53
CA SER A 170 -11.79 10.56 -6.68
C SER A 170 -13.14 10.37 -5.97
N ARG A 171 -13.39 9.13 -5.55
CA ARG A 171 -14.53 8.74 -4.73
C ARG A 171 -14.05 8.17 -3.41
N SER A 172 -14.97 8.16 -2.45
CA SER A 172 -14.77 7.52 -1.16
C SER A 172 -15.75 6.39 -0.94
N GLN A 173 -15.30 5.35 -0.26
CA GLN A 173 -16.16 4.26 0.18
C GLN A 173 -17.25 4.74 1.16
N PHE A 174 -18.30 3.93 1.35
CA PHE A 174 -19.35 4.20 2.32
C PHE A 174 -18.79 4.24 3.75
N ARG A 175 -19.42 5.03 4.62
CA ARG A 175 -18.94 5.26 5.98
C ARG A 175 -19.17 4.03 6.87
N HIS A 176 -18.13 3.23 7.09
CA HIS A 176 -18.18 2.04 7.93
C HIS A 176 -16.81 1.74 8.53
N HIS A 177 -16.64 2.00 9.83
CA HIS A 177 -15.30 2.06 10.46
C HIS A 177 -14.51 0.75 10.39
N LEU A 178 -15.14 -0.40 10.67
CA LEU A 178 -14.44 -1.69 10.63
C LEU A 178 -13.95 -2.02 9.22
N TRP A 179 -14.86 -1.94 8.23
CA TRP A 179 -14.52 -2.10 6.82
C TRP A 179 -13.46 -1.10 6.36
N ALA A 180 -13.57 0.18 6.72
CA ALA A 180 -12.59 1.19 6.36
C ALA A 180 -11.20 0.82 6.88
N PHE A 181 -11.11 0.37 8.14
CA PHE A 181 -9.86 -0.11 8.73
C PHE A 181 -9.32 -1.36 8.01
N VAL A 182 -10.11 -2.42 7.90
CA VAL A 182 -9.67 -3.72 7.37
C VAL A 182 -9.33 -3.65 5.87
N SER A 183 -10.08 -2.86 5.10
CA SER A 183 -9.88 -2.72 3.65
C SER A 183 -8.59 -2.00 3.30
N CYS A 184 -8.25 -0.89 3.96
CA CYS A 184 -7.01 -0.16 3.69
C CYS A 184 -6.74 0.96 4.72
N TYR A 185 -6.88 0.72 6.04
CA TYR A 185 -6.62 1.74 7.07
C TYR A 185 -7.33 3.08 6.81
N PHE A 186 -8.61 3.06 6.44
CA PHE A 186 -9.41 4.26 6.09
C PHE A 186 -8.98 4.99 4.82
N PHE A 187 -7.95 4.52 4.10
CA PHE A 187 -7.46 5.14 2.86
C PHE A 187 -8.51 5.16 1.74
N GLY A 188 -9.50 4.27 1.79
CA GLY A 188 -10.66 4.31 0.89
C GLY A 188 -11.60 5.50 1.12
N TYR A 189 -11.41 6.32 2.17
CA TYR A 189 -11.97 7.68 2.26
C TYR A 189 -11.07 8.64 1.46
N HIS A 190 -10.95 8.35 0.17
CA HIS A 190 -9.88 8.86 -0.67
C HIS A 190 -10.11 10.30 -1.13
N TYR A 191 -11.39 10.70 -1.34
CA TYR A 191 -11.69 12.10 -1.57
C TYR A 191 -11.26 12.96 -0.40
N GLU A 192 -11.61 12.55 0.83
CA GLU A 192 -11.24 13.27 2.05
C GLU A 192 -9.73 13.29 2.25
N HIS A 193 -9.04 12.23 1.81
CA HIS A 193 -7.59 12.16 1.80
C HIS A 193 -6.94 13.22 0.89
N HIS A 194 -7.43 13.37 -0.35
CA HIS A 194 -6.94 14.40 -1.26
C HIS A 194 -7.31 15.81 -0.80
N ASP A 195 -8.50 15.98 -0.21
CA ASP A 195 -9.00 17.25 0.29
C ASP A 195 -8.27 17.74 1.54
N GLN A 196 -7.97 16.82 2.46
CA GLN A 196 -7.37 17.10 3.76
C GLN A 196 -6.15 16.20 4.00
N PRO A 197 -5.07 16.36 3.20
CA PRO A 197 -3.89 15.48 3.24
C PRO A 197 -3.12 15.55 4.56
N TYR A 198 -3.37 16.59 5.38
CA TYR A 198 -2.81 16.72 6.73
C TYR A 198 -3.50 15.83 7.77
N LEU A 199 -4.58 15.13 7.41
CA LEU A 199 -5.22 14.17 8.31
C LEU A 199 -4.52 12.81 8.20
N PRO A 200 -4.02 12.25 9.31
CA PRO A 200 -3.53 10.89 9.31
C PRO A 200 -4.69 9.90 9.13
N TRP A 201 -4.37 8.69 8.68
CA TRP A 201 -5.35 7.69 8.27
C TRP A 201 -6.42 7.42 9.35
N TRP A 202 -6.04 7.37 10.63
CA TRP A 202 -6.95 7.10 11.76
C TRP A 202 -7.92 8.24 12.09
N ARG A 203 -7.79 9.40 11.42
CA ARG A 203 -8.69 10.56 11.57
C ARG A 203 -9.52 10.86 10.33
N LEU A 204 -9.26 10.21 9.19
CA LEU A 204 -10.02 10.44 7.94
C LEU A 204 -11.53 10.27 8.10
N TRP A 205 -11.98 9.37 8.98
CA TRP A 205 -13.40 9.15 9.26
C TRP A 205 -14.15 10.39 9.78
N ARG A 206 -13.44 11.37 10.33
CA ARG A 206 -14.04 12.62 10.84
C ARG A 206 -14.38 13.59 9.71
N ALA A 207 -13.70 13.48 8.57
CA ALA A 207 -13.94 14.29 7.39
C ALA A 207 -14.95 13.65 6.43
N LYS A 208 -15.42 12.42 6.70
CA LYS A 208 -16.31 11.64 5.84
C LYS A 208 -17.80 11.86 6.09
#